data_AF-A0A6A6R2A6-F1
#
_entry.id   AF-A0A6A6R2A6-F1
#
_cell.length_a   1.000
_cell.length_b   1.000
_cell.length_c   1.000
_cell.angle_alpha   90.00
_cell.angle_beta   90.00
_cell.angle_gamma   90.00
#
_symmetry.space_group_name_H-M   'P 1'
#
loop_
_entity.id
_entity.type
_entity.pdbx_description
1 polymer ?
#
loop_
_entity_poly.entity_id
_entity_poly.type
_entity_poly.pdbx_seq_one_letter_code
_entity_poly.pdbx_strand_id
1 'polypeptide(L)'
;MARSMRCWPRDLHAEPPRLIITSASEKRYAALSHCWGELPAHSTTTVTNFEERLTSIDFDTLPANFRDAIEATRKTGLEYLWIDALCLI
;
A
#
# COMPACT_ATOMS: atom_id res chain seq x y z
N MET A 1 13.04 -29.10 16.30
CA MET A 1 11.70 -28.73 15.79
C MET A 1 11.68 -27.21 15.63
N ALA A 2 11.77 -26.72 14.39
CA ALA A 2 12.14 -25.34 14.11
C ALA A 2 11.00 -24.35 14.37
N ARG A 3 11.37 -23.26 15.05
CA ARG A 3 10.58 -22.09 15.39
C ARG A 3 10.02 -21.40 14.15
N SER A 4 8.75 -21.02 14.16
CA SER A 4 8.29 -19.77 13.55
C SER A 4 6.94 -19.37 14.15
N MET A 5 6.98 -18.92 15.40
CA MET A 5 5.93 -18.04 15.91
C MET A 5 6.24 -16.68 15.29
N ARG A 6 5.68 -16.40 14.12
CA ARG A 6 5.59 -15.03 13.64
C ARG A 6 4.59 -14.33 14.54
N CYS A 7 5.06 -13.86 15.68
CA CYS A 7 4.42 -12.76 16.40
C CYS A 7 4.53 -11.56 15.47
N TRP A 8 3.59 -11.46 14.53
CA TRP A 8 3.33 -10.20 13.90
C TRP A 8 3.03 -9.20 15.01
N PRO A 9 3.67 -8.01 15.04
CA PRO A 9 3.19 -6.94 15.89
C PRO A 9 1.69 -6.80 15.60
N ARG A 10 0.88 -6.83 16.66
CA ARG A 10 -0.58 -6.79 16.57
C ARG A 10 -1.08 -5.47 15.94
N ASP A 11 -0.16 -4.56 15.66
CA ASP A 11 -0.35 -3.24 15.12
C ASP A 11 0.19 -3.13 13.69
N LEU A 12 -0.41 -3.86 12.76
CA LEU A 12 -0.34 -3.55 11.31
C LEU A 12 -0.84 -2.11 10.99
N HIS A 13 -1.42 -1.44 11.98
CA HIS A 13 -1.94 -0.08 11.94
C HIS A 13 -0.92 1.00 12.33
N ALA A 14 0.25 0.65 12.88
CA ALA A 14 1.18 1.64 13.44
C ALA A 14 2.05 2.34 12.39
N GLU A 15 2.29 1.72 11.24
CA GLU A 15 3.14 2.32 10.21
C GLU A 15 2.30 2.97 9.09
N PRO A 16 2.61 4.22 8.70
CA PRO A 16 1.96 4.84 7.57
C PRO A 16 2.27 4.04 6.29
N PRO A 17 1.29 3.92 5.36
CA PRO A 17 1.55 3.29 4.08
C PRO A 17 2.67 4.05 3.35
N ARG A 18 3.50 3.34 2.58
CA ARG A 18 4.54 3.95 1.75
C ARG A 18 4.76 3.15 0.48
N LEU A 19 5.24 3.81 -0.57
CA LEU A 19 5.68 3.14 -1.78
C LEU A 19 6.97 2.38 -1.50
N ILE A 20 7.07 1.21 -2.12
CA ILE A 20 8.31 0.44 -2.14
C ILE A 20 8.68 0.14 -3.58
N ILE A 21 9.97 0.27 -3.89
CA ILE A 21 10.49 -0.20 -5.18
C ILE A 21 10.83 -1.68 -4.99
N THR A 22 10.04 -2.55 -5.61
CA THR A 22 10.27 -3.99 -5.52
C THR A 22 11.38 -4.40 -6.48
N SER A 23 12.59 -4.63 -5.98
CA SER A 23 13.63 -5.36 -6.71
C SER A 23 13.42 -6.87 -6.50
N ALA A 24 12.82 -7.55 -7.47
CA ALA A 24 12.86 -9.01 -7.67
C ALA A 24 12.71 -9.93 -6.41
N SER A 25 11.93 -9.53 -5.40
CA SER A 25 11.71 -10.34 -4.20
C SER A 25 10.32 -10.96 -4.19
N GLU A 26 10.22 -12.22 -3.74
CA GLU A 26 8.96 -12.97 -3.56
C GLU A 26 8.14 -12.42 -2.38
N LYS A 27 7.72 -11.16 -2.48
CA LYS A 27 6.79 -10.56 -1.53
C LYS A 27 5.37 -10.95 -1.90
N ARG A 28 4.60 -11.42 -0.93
CA ARG A 28 3.17 -11.68 -1.14
C ARG A 28 2.42 -10.35 -1.10
N TYR A 29 1.74 -10.03 -2.19
CA TYR A 29 0.95 -8.81 -2.30
C TYR A 29 -0.48 -9.12 -2.72
N ALA A 30 -1.40 -8.24 -2.34
CA ALA A 30 -2.72 -8.17 -2.97
C ALA A 30 -2.63 -7.21 -4.15
N ALA A 31 -3.30 -7.52 -5.25
CA ALA A 31 -3.44 -6.62 -6.39
C ALA A 31 -4.87 -6.10 -6.42
N LEU A 32 -5.03 -4.79 -6.47
CA LEU A 32 -6.31 -4.13 -6.69
C LEU A 32 -6.24 -3.34 -8.00
N SER A 33 -6.98 -3.82 -8.98
CA SER A 33 -7.23 -3.12 -10.23
C SER A 33 -8.71 -2.84 -10.33
N HIS A 34 -9.06 -1.56 -10.47
CA HIS A 34 -10.42 -1.10 -10.50
C HIS A 34 -10.54 0.08 -11.46
N CYS A 35 -11.68 0.27 -12.12
CA CYS A 35 -11.93 1.49 -12.89
C CYS A 35 -12.19 2.63 -11.91
N TRP A 36 -11.15 3.36 -11.52
CA TRP A 36 -11.22 4.37 -10.45
C TRP A 36 -12.01 5.63 -10.79
N GLY A 37 -12.42 5.81 -12.05
CA GLY A 37 -13.12 7.00 -12.50
C GLY A 37 -12.28 8.27 -12.35
N GLU A 38 -12.93 9.38 -12.02
CA GLU A 38 -12.24 10.64 -11.70
C GLU A 38 -11.64 10.58 -10.29
N LEU A 39 -10.37 10.19 -10.22
CA LEU A 39 -9.61 10.32 -8.99
C LEU A 39 -9.14 11.77 -8.79
N PRO A 40 -9.11 12.28 -7.56
CA PRO A 40 -8.44 13.54 -7.27
C PRO A 40 -6.99 13.52 -7.75
N ALA A 41 -6.48 14.66 -8.24
CA ALA A 41 -5.11 14.76 -8.76
C ALA A 41 -4.02 14.40 -7.74
N HIS A 42 -4.31 14.54 -6.44
CA HIS A 42 -3.42 14.16 -5.35
C HIS A 42 -3.48 12.66 -5.01
N SER A 43 -4.38 11.90 -5.63
CA SER A 43 -4.54 10.47 -5.36
C SER A 43 -3.60 9.63 -6.22
N THR A 44 -3.28 10.06 -7.43
CA THR A 44 -2.31 9.39 -8.31
C THR A 44 -0.88 9.70 -7.91
N THR A 45 0.02 8.72 -8.07
CA THR A 45 1.45 8.96 -7.90
C THR A 45 1.97 9.66 -9.14
N THR A 46 2.48 10.87 -8.99
CA THR A 46 3.15 11.64 -10.04
C THR A 46 4.64 11.68 -9.77
N VAL A 47 5.45 11.98 -10.79
CA VAL A 47 6.92 12.13 -10.65
C VAL A 47 7.29 13.08 -9.50
N THR A 48 6.49 14.12 -9.30
CA THR A 48 6.69 15.12 -8.25
C THR A 48 6.43 14.63 -6.83
N ASN A 49 5.56 13.63 -6.65
CA ASN A 49 5.22 13.09 -5.32
C ASN A 49 5.80 11.68 -5.08
N PHE A 50 6.53 11.12 -6.05
CA PHE A 50 7.14 9.80 -5.95
C PHE A 50 8.12 9.68 -4.78
N GLU A 51 9.05 10.62 -4.64
CA GLU A 51 10.06 10.60 -3.56
C GLU A 51 9.43 10.75 -2.16
N GLU A 52 8.42 11.60 -2.03
CA GLU A 52 7.69 11.79 -0.77
C GLU A 52 6.96 10.50 -0.38
N ARG A 53 6.28 9.87 -1.35
CA ARG A 53 5.52 8.65 -1.13
C ARG A 53 6.39 7.43 -0.85
N LEU A 54 7.67 7.42 -1.26
CA LEU A 54 8.66 6.40 -0.83
C LEU A 54 8.97 6.50 0.68
N THR A 55 8.85 7.70 1.24
CA THR A 55 9.07 7.94 2.68
C THR A 55 7.82 7.57 3.47
N SER A 56 6.69 8.19 3.14
CA SER A 56 5.38 7.94 3.75
C SER A 56 4.27 8.53 2.91
N ILE A 57 3.12 7.87 2.91
CA ILE A 57 1.85 8.36 2.38
C ILE A 57 0.97 8.66 3.57
N ASP A 58 0.45 9.88 3.64
CA ASP A 58 -0.53 10.24 4.65
C ASP A 58 -1.84 9.50 4.36
N PHE A 59 -2.20 8.57 5.25
CA PHE A 59 -3.38 7.73 5.13
C PHE A 59 -4.67 8.54 5.07
N ASP A 60 -4.77 9.67 5.77
CA ASP A 60 -5.98 10.48 5.82
C ASP A 60 -6.20 11.28 4.53
N THR A 61 -5.13 11.55 3.78
CA THR A 61 -5.19 12.20 2.45
C THR A 61 -5.61 11.26 1.33
N LEU A 62 -5.59 9.95 1.58
CA LEU A 62 -5.98 8.97 0.58
C LEU A 62 -7.50 8.97 0.38
N PRO A 63 -7.97 8.78 -0.86
CA PRO A 63 -9.36 8.46 -1.12
C PRO A 63 -9.86 7.28 -0.29
N ALA A 64 -11.15 7.31 0.04
CA ALA A 64 -11.78 6.26 0.84
C ALA A 64 -11.56 4.85 0.27
N ASN A 65 -11.64 4.69 -1.06
CA ASN A 65 -11.42 3.42 -1.73
C ASN A 65 -9.99 2.86 -1.54
N PHE A 66 -8.96 3.70 -1.46
CA PHE A 66 -7.59 3.29 -1.19
C PHE A 66 -7.40 2.95 0.28
N ARG A 67 -8.01 3.72 1.19
CA ARG A 67 -8.01 3.41 2.63
C ARG A 67 -8.65 2.05 2.90
N ASP A 68 -9.81 1.80 2.31
CA ASP A 68 -10.54 0.53 2.43
C ASP A 68 -9.70 -0.64 1.89
N ALA A 69 -9.02 -0.44 0.76
CA ALA A 69 -8.14 -1.44 0.17
C ALA A 69 -6.93 -1.77 1.06
N ILE A 70 -6.30 -0.75 1.64
CA ILE A 70 -5.19 -0.90 2.58
C ILE A 70 -5.67 -1.66 3.83
N GLU A 71 -6.81 -1.27 4.40
CA GLU A 71 -7.36 -1.92 5.57
C GLU A 71 -7.76 -3.38 5.29
N ALA A 72 -8.38 -3.65 4.15
CA ALA A 72 -8.70 -5.01 3.71
C ALA A 72 -7.43 -5.86 3.57
N THR A 73 -6.36 -5.30 2.99
CA THR A 73 -5.07 -5.99 2.82
C THR A 73 -4.41 -6.29 4.18
N ARG A 74 -4.48 -5.34 5.12
CA ARG A 74 -4.00 -5.55 6.50
C ARG A 74 -4.78 -6.68 7.19
N LYS A 75 -6.10 -6.72 7.02
CA LYS A 75 -6.97 -7.77 7.58
C LYS A 75 -6.69 -9.16 7.01
N THR A 76 -6.19 -9.27 5.78
CA THR A 76 -5.78 -10.57 5.20
C THR A 76 -4.38 -11.01 5.64
N GLY A 77 -3.66 -10.18 6.39
CA GLY A 77 -2.29 -10.46 6.85
C GLY A 77 -1.23 -10.27 5.76
N LEU A 78 -1.55 -9.51 4.71
CA LEU A 78 -0.60 -9.13 3.66
C LEU A 78 0.02 -7.77 3.99
N GLU A 79 1.32 -7.65 3.72
CA GLU A 79 2.11 -6.44 3.96
C GLU A 79 2.09 -5.48 2.76
N TYR A 80 1.71 -6.00 1.60
CA TYR A 80 1.91 -5.32 0.33
C TYR A 80 0.60 -5.27 -0.45
N LEU A 81 0.26 -4.09 -0.92
CA LEU A 81 -0.87 -3.83 -1.80
C LEU A 81 -0.35 -3.13 -3.05
N TRP A 82 -0.71 -3.67 -4.21
CA TRP A 82 -0.49 -3.04 -5.49
C TRP A 82 -1.80 -2.40 -5.96
N ILE A 83 -1.77 -1.10 -6.24
CA ILE A 83 -2.88 -0.33 -6.80
C ILE A 83 -2.41 0.22 -8.15
N ASP A 84 -3.07 -0.17 -9.23
CA ASP A 84 -2.75 0.28 -10.59
C ASP A 84 -2.78 1.81 -10.73
N ALA A 85 -3.75 2.50 -10.12
CA ALA A 85 -3.81 3.97 -10.13
C ALA A 85 -2.65 4.66 -9.39
N LEU A 86 -1.95 3.97 -8.49
CA LEU A 86 -0.78 4.49 -7.79
C LEU A 86 0.53 4.20 -8.53
N CYS A 87 0.50 3.40 -9.61
CA CYS A 87 1.68 2.92 -10.32
C CYS A 87 1.78 3.41 -11.77
N LEU A 88 1.10 4.51 -12.13
CA LEU A 88 1.10 5.09 -13.48
C LEU A 88 2.27 6.08 -13.72
N ILE A 89 3.51 5.66 -13.46
CA ILE A 89 4.72 6.35 -13.97
C ILE A 89 5.38 5.49 -15.04
#